data_AF-A0A6J1ZCD9-F1
#
_entry.id   AF-A0A6J1ZCD9-F1
#
_cell.length_a   1.000
_cell.length_b   1.000
_cell.length_c   1.000
_cell.angle_alpha   90.00
_cell.angle_beta   90.00
_cell.angle_gamma   90.00
#
_symmetry.space_group_name_H-M   'P 1'
#
loop_
_entity.id
_entity.type
_entity.pdbx_description
1 polymer ?
#
loop_
_entity_poly.entity_id
_entity_poly.type
_entity_poly.pdbx_seq_one_letter_code
_entity_poly.pdbx_strand_id
1 'polypeptide(L)'
;MILGYWDIHYLQQRKAGCQDFSDVFLGFPSQRAHAIRLLLAYTDSYYEGKKYTMGDAPDYDRSQWLDEKFKLGLDFPNLPYLIDGAHKIILCYIARKHNLCGETEEEMIHVDLLENQAMDASNQLTRVCYSPDFERLKPAYLESIPGEMKLYSQFLGKRPWFAGEKITCLDFLAYDILDLHCIFEPKSLDAFPNLKEFVARFEGLKKISAYTKSSRFLPGPLFLKIAFWGNK
;
A
#
# COMPACT_ATOMS: atom_id res chain seq x y z
N MET A 1 9.87 -0.99 41.39
CA MET A 1 9.59 -2.37 41.84
C MET A 1 8.59 -2.93 40.84
N ILE A 2 8.87 -3.89 39.94
CA ILE A 2 9.82 -5.01 39.91
C ILE A 2 11.03 -4.74 38.98
N LEU A 3 12.14 -5.39 39.32
CA LEU A 3 13.49 -5.29 38.76
C LEU A 3 13.81 -6.57 37.96
N GLY A 4 14.59 -6.46 36.89
CA GLY A 4 15.31 -7.57 36.23
C GLY A 4 16.32 -7.00 35.21
N TYR A 5 17.62 -7.17 35.46
CA TYR A 5 18.72 -6.42 34.84
C TYR A 5 19.19 -6.94 33.45
N TRP A 6 19.49 -5.96 32.60
CA TRP A 6 20.45 -5.76 31.49
C TRP A 6 21.33 -6.89 30.93
N ASP A 7 21.49 -6.86 29.59
CA ASP A 7 22.77 -7.07 28.93
C ASP A 7 23.21 -5.76 28.21
N ILE A 8 24.39 -5.26 28.59
CA ILE A 8 24.92 -3.90 28.32
C ILE A 8 25.91 -3.97 27.15
N HIS A 9 25.44 -4.39 25.97
CA HIS A 9 26.26 -4.32 24.75
C HIS A 9 25.56 -3.84 23.47
N TYR A 10 24.24 -3.62 23.49
CA TYR A 10 23.49 -3.19 22.30
C TYR A 10 23.31 -1.66 22.18
N LEU A 11 24.10 -0.88 22.93
CA LEU A 11 24.01 0.59 23.02
C LEU A 11 25.12 1.36 22.26
N GLN A 12 25.95 0.71 21.44
CA GLN A 12 27.12 1.39 20.83
C GLN A 12 27.08 1.62 19.30
N GLN A 13 25.96 1.39 18.61
CA GLN A 13 25.83 1.79 17.20
C GLN A 13 24.72 2.80 16.87
N ARG A 14 24.01 3.36 17.87
CA ARG A 14 23.16 4.55 17.68
C ARG A 14 24.03 5.81 17.58
N LYS A 15 24.78 5.95 16.48
CA LYS A 15 25.39 7.22 16.08
C LYS A 15 24.38 8.03 15.26
N ALA A 16 23.86 9.06 15.93
CA ALA A 16 23.49 10.38 15.42
C ALA A 16 22.52 10.46 14.21
N GLY A 17 21.29 10.91 14.50
CA GLY A 17 20.61 11.87 13.61
C GLY A 17 19.37 11.43 12.84
N CYS A 18 18.74 10.30 13.17
CA CYS A 18 17.41 9.96 12.66
C CYS A 18 16.41 9.89 13.82
N GLN A 19 15.29 10.60 13.72
CA GLN A 19 14.15 10.38 14.62
C GLN A 19 13.61 8.98 14.32
N ASP A 20 14.09 8.00 15.09
CA ASP A 20 13.74 6.58 14.97
C ASP A 20 12.22 6.40 15.13
N PHE A 21 11.61 5.76 14.13
CA PHE A 21 10.24 5.25 14.21
C PHE A 21 10.22 4.11 15.22
N SER A 22 9.40 4.21 16.26
CA SER A 22 9.11 3.10 17.15
C SER A 22 7.91 2.33 16.60
N ASP A 23 8.20 1.13 16.08
CA ASP A 23 7.30 -0.03 15.93
C ASP A 23 6.01 0.15 15.10
N VAL A 24 6.18 0.32 13.78
CA VAL A 24 5.06 0.31 12.82
C VAL A 24 4.64 -1.12 12.46
N PHE A 25 3.46 -1.55 12.91
CA PHE A 25 2.90 -2.89 12.69
C PHE A 25 1.87 -2.96 11.56
N LEU A 26 2.23 -3.54 10.39
CA LEU A 26 1.30 -3.73 9.26
C LEU A 26 0.64 -5.11 9.25
N GLY A 27 -0.61 -5.17 9.72
CA GLY A 27 -1.45 -6.36 9.63
C GLY A 27 -1.78 -6.80 8.20
N PHE A 28 -1.42 -8.06 7.88
CA PHE A 28 -1.81 -8.89 6.72
C PHE A 28 -1.05 -8.67 5.39
N PRO A 29 -0.72 -9.73 4.61
CA PRO A 29 -0.41 -9.62 3.18
C PRO A 29 -1.69 -9.25 2.40
N SER A 30 -2.13 -7.99 2.53
CA SER A 30 -3.24 -7.44 1.77
C SER A 30 -2.70 -6.42 0.78
N GLN A 31 -3.24 -6.42 -0.44
CA GLN A 31 -3.09 -5.32 -1.41
C GLN A 31 -3.25 -3.94 -0.74
N ARG A 32 -4.21 -3.79 0.18
CA ARG A 32 -4.43 -2.53 0.95
C ARG A 32 -3.23 -1.99 1.74
N ALA A 33 -2.24 -2.83 2.05
CA ALA A 33 -1.03 -2.44 2.78
C ALA A 33 0.17 -2.19 1.86
N HIS A 34 0.04 -2.47 0.55
CA HIS A 34 1.15 -2.42 -0.40
C HIS A 34 1.69 -1.00 -0.56
N ALA A 35 0.82 -0.02 -0.85
CA ALA A 35 1.20 1.39 -0.91
C ALA A 35 1.87 1.89 0.39
N ILE A 36 1.40 1.43 1.56
CA ILE A 36 1.99 1.81 2.86
C ILE A 36 3.41 1.24 3.00
N ARG A 37 3.64 -0.03 2.63
CA ARG A 37 4.98 -0.63 2.67
C ARG A 37 5.96 0.06 1.74
N LEU A 38 5.51 0.38 0.52
CA LEU A 38 6.31 1.12 -0.45
C LEU A 38 6.65 2.51 0.08
N LEU A 39 5.68 3.21 0.70
CA LEU A 39 5.90 4.53 1.27
C LEU A 39 6.91 4.48 2.43
N LEU A 40 6.76 3.53 3.36
CA LEU A 40 7.73 3.32 4.45
C LEU A 40 9.13 3.00 3.93
N ALA A 41 9.22 2.19 2.87
CA ALA A 41 10.49 1.88 2.23
C ALA A 41 11.13 3.11 1.54
N TYR A 42 10.31 3.93 0.87
CA TYR A 42 10.76 5.15 0.21
C TYR A 42 11.29 6.18 1.21
N THR A 43 10.59 6.37 2.33
CA THR A 43 10.97 7.33 3.38
C THR A 43 12.03 6.78 4.33
N ASP A 44 12.57 5.58 4.07
CA ASP A 44 13.56 4.90 4.92
C ASP A 44 13.08 4.72 6.37
N SER A 45 11.76 4.62 6.56
CA SER A 45 11.15 4.47 7.87
C SER A 45 11.40 3.07 8.40
N TYR A 46 11.89 2.98 9.63
CA TYR A 46 11.96 1.71 10.34
C TYR A 46 10.55 1.24 10.72
N TYR A 47 10.28 -0.05 10.53
CA TYR A 47 9.01 -0.66 10.90
C TYR A 47 9.16 -2.17 11.16
N GLU A 48 8.29 -2.72 12.01
CA GLU A 48 8.20 -4.16 12.28
C GLU A 48 6.85 -4.70 11.78
N GLY A 49 6.84 -5.51 10.73
CA GLY A 49 5.59 -6.04 10.17
C GLY A 49 4.95 -7.14 11.05
N LYS A 50 3.78 -6.87 11.65
CA LYS A 50 2.94 -7.92 12.26
C LYS A 50 2.03 -8.57 11.23
N LYS A 51 2.36 -9.79 10.80
CA LYS A 51 1.53 -10.56 9.86
C LYS A 51 0.50 -11.39 10.63
N TYR A 52 -0.77 -11.21 10.28
CA TYR A 52 -1.83 -12.13 10.67
C TYR A 52 -2.05 -13.11 9.53
N THR A 53 -2.19 -14.39 9.84
CA THR A 53 -2.42 -15.44 8.85
C THR A 53 -3.87 -15.90 8.91
N MET A 54 -4.53 -15.95 7.75
CA MET A 54 -5.82 -16.62 7.62
C MET A 54 -5.60 -18.12 7.48
N GLY A 55 -6.35 -18.92 8.24
CA GLY A 55 -6.38 -20.38 8.12
C GLY A 55 -6.81 -20.85 6.73
N ASP A 56 -6.62 -22.14 6.45
CA ASP A 56 -7.04 -22.73 5.18
C ASP A 56 -8.54 -23.01 5.12
N ALA A 57 -9.03 -23.28 3.92
CA ALA A 57 -10.40 -23.71 3.69
C ALA A 57 -10.68 -25.05 4.42
N PRO A 58 -11.93 -25.29 4.86
CA PRO A 58 -13.11 -24.43 4.71
C PRO A 58 -13.26 -23.39 5.83
N ASP A 59 -12.49 -23.49 6.91
CA ASP A 59 -12.72 -22.73 8.14
C ASP A 59 -12.23 -21.29 8.05
N TYR A 60 -11.18 -21.03 7.27
CA TYR A 60 -10.57 -19.72 7.08
C TYR A 60 -10.31 -18.97 8.39
N ASP A 61 -9.76 -19.67 9.39
CA ASP A 61 -9.58 -19.16 10.75
C ASP A 61 -8.91 -17.77 10.78
N ARG A 62 -9.46 -16.88 11.60
CA ARG A 62 -8.97 -15.50 11.77
C ARG A 62 -8.62 -15.19 13.22
N SER A 63 -8.55 -16.20 14.08
CA SER A 63 -8.27 -16.08 15.52
C SER A 63 -7.09 -15.16 15.81
N GLN A 64 -5.96 -15.32 15.09
CA GLN A 64 -4.76 -14.49 15.26
C GLN A 64 -5.06 -12.98 15.27
N TRP A 65 -5.96 -12.51 14.39
CA TRP A 65 -6.38 -11.11 14.38
C TRP A 65 -7.49 -10.84 15.40
N LEU A 66 -8.51 -11.68 15.43
CA LEU A 66 -9.70 -11.46 16.26
C LEU A 66 -9.39 -11.44 17.75
N ASP A 67 -8.42 -12.23 18.20
CA ASP A 67 -7.98 -12.32 19.59
C ASP A 67 -7.27 -11.05 20.06
N GLU A 68 -6.70 -10.26 19.16
CA GLU A 68 -5.98 -9.03 19.46
C GLU A 68 -6.71 -7.76 19.05
N LYS A 69 -7.67 -7.86 18.13
CA LYS A 69 -8.35 -6.73 17.47
C LYS A 69 -8.72 -5.58 18.40
N PHE A 70 -9.32 -5.89 19.54
CA PHE A 70 -9.81 -4.90 20.51
C PHE A 70 -8.83 -4.60 21.65
N LYS A 71 -7.64 -5.22 21.65
CA LYS A 71 -6.60 -5.06 22.67
C LYS A 71 -5.52 -4.05 22.29
N LEU A 72 -5.48 -3.63 21.02
CA LEU A 72 -4.49 -2.68 20.47
C LEU A 72 -4.85 -1.21 20.74
N GLY A 73 -6.02 -0.95 21.33
CA GLY A 73 -6.51 0.40 21.61
C GLY A 73 -6.82 1.25 20.37
N LEU A 74 -7.04 0.62 19.21
CA LEU A 74 -7.46 1.32 17.98
C LEU A 74 -8.86 1.92 18.19
N ASP A 75 -9.04 3.19 17.82
CA ASP A 75 -10.37 3.84 17.88
C ASP A 75 -11.37 3.12 16.96
N PHE A 76 -10.90 2.73 15.77
CA PHE A 76 -11.64 1.92 14.80
C PHE A 76 -10.82 0.67 14.45
N PRO A 77 -10.95 -0.44 15.20
CA PRO A 77 -10.15 -1.64 15.01
C PRO A 77 -10.29 -2.25 13.61
N ASN A 78 -9.25 -2.11 12.79
CA ASN A 78 -9.24 -2.58 11.41
C ASN A 78 -7.84 -2.94 10.92
N LEU A 79 -7.77 -3.57 9.74
CA LEU A 79 -6.54 -3.82 9.00
C LEU A 79 -6.57 -3.04 7.66
N PRO A 80 -5.41 -2.50 7.20
CA PRO A 80 -4.17 -2.37 7.95
C PRO A 80 -4.30 -1.33 9.09
N TYR A 81 -3.41 -1.40 10.07
CA TYR A 81 -3.21 -0.34 11.06
C TYR A 81 -1.72 0.04 11.08
N LEU A 82 -1.41 1.18 11.69
CA LEU A 82 -0.07 1.66 11.96
C LEU A 82 -0.03 2.15 13.40
N ILE A 83 0.99 1.78 14.16
CA ILE A 83 1.24 2.33 15.50
C ILE A 83 2.56 3.08 15.43
N ASP A 84 2.58 4.35 15.85
CA ASP A 84 3.80 5.16 16.00
C ASP A 84 3.74 5.85 17.37
N GLY A 85 4.29 5.18 18.39
CA GLY A 85 4.19 5.60 19.78
C GLY A 85 2.73 5.68 20.25
N ALA A 86 2.26 6.88 20.60
CA ALA A 86 0.88 7.11 21.03
C ALA A 86 -0.12 7.18 19.85
N HIS A 87 0.37 7.29 18.62
CA HIS A 87 -0.47 7.52 17.45
C HIS A 87 -0.86 6.23 16.74
N LYS A 88 -2.12 6.14 16.26
CA LYS A 88 -2.68 5.01 15.52
C LYS A 88 -3.24 5.50 14.18
N ILE A 89 -2.56 5.22 13.05
CA ILE A 89 -2.79 6.02 11.82
C ILE A 89 -2.67 5.24 10.48
N ILE A 90 -2.83 5.96 9.37
CA ILE A 90 -2.88 5.52 7.95
C ILE A 90 -1.87 6.36 7.11
N LEU A 91 -1.71 6.03 5.82
CA LEU A 91 -0.87 6.65 4.78
C LEU A 91 -0.65 8.18 4.92
N CYS A 92 -1.70 8.98 5.09
CA CYS A 92 -1.62 10.45 5.13
C CYS A 92 -0.77 10.98 6.29
N TYR A 93 -0.62 10.22 7.38
CA TYR A 93 0.29 10.62 8.46
C TYR A 93 1.76 10.50 8.08
N ILE A 94 2.13 9.37 7.48
CA ILE A 94 3.50 9.17 6.98
C ILE A 94 3.79 10.27 5.97
N ALA A 95 2.82 10.56 5.09
CA ALA A 95 2.95 11.63 4.12
C ALA A 95 3.23 12.99 4.78
N ARG A 96 2.45 13.40 5.78
CA ARG A 96 2.67 14.67 6.50
C ARG A 96 4.02 14.72 7.21
N LYS A 97 4.45 13.62 7.84
CA LYS A 97 5.74 13.54 8.54
C LYS A 97 6.94 13.74 7.59
N HIS A 98 6.77 13.44 6.31
CA HIS A 98 7.81 13.54 5.29
C HIS A 98 7.55 14.61 4.21
N ASN A 99 6.56 15.50 4.41
CA ASN A 99 6.17 16.54 3.44
C ASN A 99 5.80 15.97 2.04
N LEU A 100 5.01 14.89 2.02
CA LEU A 100 4.56 14.20 0.80
C LEU A 100 3.05 14.37 0.54
N CYS A 101 2.42 15.43 1.04
CA CYS A 101 0.96 15.66 0.87
C CYS A 101 0.58 16.56 -0.30
N GLY A 102 1.54 17.24 -0.93
CA GLY A 102 1.28 18.42 -1.76
C GLY A 102 1.63 19.69 -1.00
N GLU A 103 2.16 20.69 -1.71
CA GLU A 103 2.61 21.97 -1.14
C GLU A 103 1.69 23.12 -1.55
N THR A 104 1.06 23.02 -2.71
CA THR A 104 0.13 24.02 -3.25
C THR A 104 -1.32 23.54 -3.20
N GLU A 105 -2.27 24.46 -3.23
CA GLU A 105 -3.70 24.13 -3.29
C GLU A 105 -4.03 23.26 -4.51
N GLU A 106 -3.38 23.52 -5.65
CA GLU A 106 -3.56 22.71 -6.86
C GLU A 106 -3.06 21.27 -6.67
N GLU A 107 -1.91 21.08 -6.03
CA GLU A 107 -1.40 19.74 -5.69
C GLU A 107 -2.31 19.02 -4.69
N MET A 108 -2.83 19.74 -3.69
CA MET A 108 -3.78 19.20 -2.71
C MET A 108 -5.08 18.75 -3.38
N ILE A 109 -5.64 19.54 -4.31
CA ILE A 109 -6.83 19.17 -5.10
C ILE A 109 -6.55 17.89 -5.91
N HIS A 110 -5.38 17.81 -6.54
CA HIS A 110 -5.02 16.60 -7.28
C HIS A 110 -4.90 15.38 -6.38
N VAL A 111 -4.36 15.56 -5.17
CA VAL A 111 -4.25 14.52 -4.14
C VAL A 111 -5.63 14.03 -3.71
N ASP A 112 -6.55 14.92 -3.38
CA ASP A 112 -7.90 14.58 -2.91
C ASP A 112 -8.71 13.84 -3.99
N LEU A 113 -8.63 14.29 -5.24
CA LEU A 113 -9.30 13.64 -6.37
C LEU A 113 -8.76 12.23 -6.60
N LEU A 114 -7.44 12.08 -6.60
CA LEU A 114 -6.79 10.81 -6.87
C LEU A 114 -7.01 9.80 -5.74
N GLU A 115 -7.07 10.24 -4.48
CA GLU A 115 -7.34 9.35 -3.34
C GLU A 115 -8.69 8.66 -3.50
N ASN A 116 -9.73 9.44 -3.80
CA ASN A 116 -11.08 8.93 -3.99
C ASN A 116 -11.16 8.01 -5.22
N GLN A 117 -10.56 8.42 -6.34
CA GLN A 117 -10.57 7.62 -7.57
C GLN A 117 -9.81 6.28 -7.40
N ALA A 118 -8.66 6.29 -6.71
CA ALA A 118 -7.90 5.08 -6.43
C ALA A 118 -8.65 4.12 -5.50
N MET A 119 -9.37 4.65 -4.51
CA MET A 119 -10.23 3.85 -3.64
C MET A 119 -11.36 3.18 -4.42
N ASP A 120 -12.03 3.91 -5.31
CA ASP A 120 -13.10 3.37 -6.16
C ASP A 120 -12.57 2.28 -7.11
N ALA A 121 -11.43 2.53 -7.77
CA ALA A 121 -10.73 1.56 -8.61
C ALA A 121 -10.44 0.24 -7.86
N SER A 122 -9.81 0.36 -6.69
CA SER A 122 -9.49 -0.80 -5.84
C SER A 122 -10.74 -1.56 -5.41
N ASN A 123 -11.80 -0.85 -5.03
CA ASN A 123 -13.06 -1.46 -4.61
C ASN A 123 -13.77 -2.18 -5.76
N GLN A 124 -13.72 -1.65 -6.98
CA GLN A 124 -14.31 -2.29 -8.16
C GLN A 124 -13.63 -3.62 -8.48
N LEU A 125 -12.30 -3.64 -8.55
CA LEU A 125 -11.56 -4.89 -8.77
C LEU A 125 -11.79 -5.88 -7.64
N THR A 126 -11.72 -5.41 -6.39
CA THR A 126 -11.97 -6.26 -5.21
C THR A 126 -13.34 -6.92 -5.29
N ARG A 127 -14.40 -6.20 -5.69
CA ARG A 127 -15.74 -6.78 -5.85
C ARG A 127 -15.77 -7.90 -6.88
N VAL A 128 -15.07 -7.74 -7.99
CA VAL A 128 -14.98 -8.77 -9.03
C VAL A 128 -14.22 -9.99 -8.50
N CYS A 129 -13.02 -9.79 -7.91
CA CYS A 129 -12.15 -10.86 -7.46
C CYS A 129 -12.69 -11.68 -6.28
N TYR A 130 -13.58 -11.12 -5.45
CA TYR A 130 -14.21 -11.86 -4.34
C TYR A 130 -15.59 -12.44 -4.69
N SER A 131 -16.11 -12.18 -5.89
CA SER A 131 -17.41 -12.69 -6.30
C SER A 131 -17.34 -14.18 -6.65
N PRO A 132 -18.29 -15.02 -6.19
CA PRO A 132 -18.41 -16.39 -6.69
C PRO A 132 -18.71 -16.46 -8.20
N ASP A 133 -19.21 -15.36 -8.78
CA ASP A 133 -19.45 -15.21 -10.21
C ASP A 133 -18.22 -14.64 -10.96
N PHE A 134 -17.01 -14.72 -10.40
CA PHE A 134 -15.80 -14.11 -10.97
C PHE A 134 -15.63 -14.35 -12.48
N GLU A 135 -15.73 -15.60 -12.93
CA GLU A 135 -15.59 -15.96 -14.35
C GLU A 135 -16.63 -15.29 -15.26
N ARG A 136 -17.85 -15.05 -14.73
CA ARG A 136 -18.92 -14.36 -15.46
C ARG A 136 -18.71 -12.85 -15.48
N LEU A 137 -18.17 -12.26 -14.41
CA LEU A 137 -17.98 -10.82 -14.26
C LEU A 137 -16.69 -10.32 -14.91
N LYS A 138 -15.66 -11.17 -14.98
CA LYS A 138 -14.33 -10.83 -15.50
C LYS A 138 -14.34 -10.20 -16.90
N PRO A 139 -15.07 -10.73 -17.91
CA PRO A 139 -15.07 -10.13 -19.26
C PRO A 139 -15.54 -8.68 -19.27
N ALA A 140 -16.65 -8.38 -18.59
CA ALA A 140 -17.18 -7.01 -18.50
C ALA A 140 -16.20 -6.07 -17.76
N TYR A 141 -15.51 -6.57 -16.74
CA TYR A 141 -14.48 -5.80 -16.05
C TYR A 141 -13.28 -5.51 -16.97
N LEU A 142 -12.79 -6.51 -17.72
CA LEU A 142 -11.70 -6.33 -18.69
C LEU A 142 -12.04 -5.28 -19.76
N GLU A 143 -13.30 -5.23 -20.23
CA GLU A 143 -13.79 -4.22 -21.17
C GLU A 143 -13.78 -2.80 -20.58
N SER A 144 -13.89 -2.65 -19.26
CA SER A 144 -13.89 -1.35 -18.58
C SER A 144 -12.49 -0.77 -18.35
N ILE A 145 -11.46 -1.63 -18.24
CA ILE A 145 -10.08 -1.22 -17.90
C ILE A 145 -9.52 -0.14 -18.84
N PRO A 146 -9.66 -0.23 -20.19
CA PRO A 146 -9.12 0.82 -21.06
C PRO A 146 -9.76 2.19 -20.82
N GLY A 147 -11.04 2.23 -20.47
CA GLY A 147 -11.74 3.47 -20.12
C GLY A 147 -11.19 4.09 -18.85
N GLU A 148 -10.96 3.27 -17.82
CA GLU A 148 -10.38 3.71 -16.56
C GLU A 148 -8.92 4.17 -16.71
N MET A 149 -8.06 3.37 -17.35
CA MET A 149 -6.65 3.73 -17.60
C MET A 149 -6.52 5.01 -18.43
N LYS A 150 -7.47 5.26 -19.35
CA LYS A 150 -7.53 6.53 -20.10
C LYS A 150 -7.73 7.73 -19.16
N LEU A 151 -8.57 7.62 -18.14
CA LEU A 151 -8.79 8.70 -17.18
C LEU A 151 -7.52 8.99 -16.36
N TYR A 152 -6.84 7.94 -15.86
CA TYR A 152 -5.55 8.11 -15.18
C TYR A 152 -4.49 8.72 -16.10
N SER A 153 -4.41 8.27 -17.36
CA SER A 153 -3.46 8.79 -18.35
C SER A 153 -3.71 10.27 -18.65
N GLN A 154 -4.97 10.67 -18.84
CA GLN A 154 -5.35 12.07 -19.05
C GLN A 154 -5.06 12.93 -17.82
N PHE A 155 -5.36 12.41 -16.64
CA PHE A 155 -5.11 13.10 -15.38
C PHE A 155 -3.61 13.30 -15.14
N LEU A 156 -2.77 12.28 -15.30
CA LEU A 156 -1.30 12.42 -15.20
C LEU A 156 -0.77 13.44 -16.23
N GLY A 157 -1.26 13.35 -17.47
CA GLY A 157 -0.86 14.21 -18.56
C GLY A 157 0.64 14.07 -18.85
N LYS A 158 1.36 15.20 -18.77
CA LYS A 158 2.82 15.28 -18.99
C LYS A 158 3.65 15.32 -17.71
N ARG A 159 2.99 15.31 -16.55
CA ARG A 159 3.66 15.47 -15.25
C ARG A 159 4.49 14.22 -14.91
N PRO A 160 5.60 14.37 -14.19
CA PRO A 160 6.35 13.22 -13.70
C PRO A 160 5.63 12.49 -12.56
N TRP A 161 4.81 13.19 -11.78
CA TRP A 161 4.03 12.64 -10.67
C TRP A 161 2.59 13.15 -10.74
N PHE A 162 1.67 12.46 -10.11
CA PHE A 162 0.23 12.72 -10.25
C PHE A 162 -0.19 14.08 -9.68
N ALA A 163 0.44 14.52 -8.59
CA ALA A 163 0.16 15.84 -8.02
C ALA A 163 0.85 16.97 -8.80
N GLY A 164 2.04 16.72 -9.36
CA GLY A 164 2.87 17.76 -9.98
C GLY A 164 4.31 17.30 -10.27
N GLU A 165 5.27 18.18 -10.00
CA GLU A 165 6.69 17.94 -10.25
C GLU A 165 7.37 17.09 -9.15
N LYS A 166 6.77 17.03 -7.97
CA LYS A 166 7.27 16.27 -6.81
C LYS A 166 6.38 15.06 -6.55
N ILE A 167 7.02 13.98 -6.09
CA ILE A 167 6.31 12.79 -5.64
C ILE A 167 5.57 13.09 -4.34
N THR A 168 4.38 12.53 -4.23
CA THR A 168 3.50 12.58 -3.05
C THR A 168 3.15 11.16 -2.61
N CYS A 169 2.49 11.01 -1.46
CA CYS A 169 2.01 9.70 -1.04
C CYS A 169 0.97 9.11 -1.99
N LEU A 170 0.31 9.93 -2.82
CA LEU A 170 -0.71 9.46 -3.76
C LEU A 170 -0.13 8.76 -4.98
N ASP A 171 1.13 9.05 -5.34
CA ASP A 171 1.84 8.29 -6.36
C ASP A 171 2.04 6.81 -5.96
N PHE A 172 2.11 6.51 -4.66
CA PHE A 172 2.18 5.14 -4.15
C PHE A 172 0.86 4.41 -4.28
N LEU A 173 -0.27 5.12 -4.09
CA LEU A 173 -1.61 4.57 -4.35
C LEU A 173 -1.84 4.39 -5.84
N ALA A 174 -1.50 5.38 -6.67
CA ALA A 174 -1.62 5.25 -8.11
C ALA A 174 -0.76 4.11 -8.65
N TYR A 175 0.49 3.96 -8.18
CA TYR A 175 1.31 2.80 -8.52
C TYR A 175 0.65 1.48 -8.13
N ASP A 176 0.13 1.36 -6.89
CA ASP A 176 -0.56 0.14 -6.45
C ASP A 176 -1.75 -0.21 -7.35
N ILE A 177 -2.55 0.78 -7.76
CA ILE A 177 -3.67 0.56 -8.69
C ILE A 177 -3.17 0.14 -10.08
N LEU A 178 -2.19 0.83 -10.65
CA LEU A 178 -1.67 0.53 -11.98
C LEU A 178 -0.98 -0.83 -12.04
N ASP A 179 -0.18 -1.17 -11.02
CA ASP A 179 0.48 -2.46 -10.89
C ASP A 179 -0.56 -3.58 -10.75
N LEU A 180 -1.58 -3.38 -9.91
CA LEU A 180 -2.66 -4.33 -9.73
C LEU A 180 -3.40 -4.62 -11.05
N HIS A 181 -3.65 -3.60 -11.88
CA HIS A 181 -4.23 -3.77 -13.21
C HIS A 181 -3.28 -4.45 -14.21
N CYS A 182 -1.97 -4.19 -14.13
CA CYS A 182 -0.97 -4.92 -14.91
C CYS A 182 -0.92 -6.40 -14.53
N ILE A 183 -1.05 -6.73 -13.24
CA ILE A 183 -1.08 -8.13 -12.80
C ILE A 183 -2.38 -8.81 -13.26
N PHE A 184 -3.51 -8.08 -13.23
CA PHE A 184 -4.80 -8.60 -13.67
C PHE A 184 -4.93 -8.77 -15.19
N GLU A 185 -4.45 -7.78 -15.95
CA GLU A 185 -4.41 -7.73 -17.41
C GLU A 185 -3.07 -7.10 -17.85
N PRO A 186 -2.07 -7.91 -18.25
CA PRO A 186 -0.71 -7.45 -18.55
C PRO A 186 -0.60 -6.36 -19.63
N LYS A 187 -1.60 -6.26 -20.51
CA LYS A 187 -1.63 -5.25 -21.59
C LYS A 187 -2.47 -4.02 -21.24
N SER A 188 -2.93 -3.90 -20.00
CA SER A 188 -3.80 -2.80 -19.53
C SER A 188 -3.22 -1.40 -19.79
N LEU A 189 -1.88 -1.27 -19.80
CA LEU A 189 -1.19 0.01 -20.02
C LEU A 189 -0.63 0.19 -21.43
N ASP A 190 -0.75 -0.76 -22.36
CA ASP A 190 -0.08 -0.70 -23.67
C ASP A 190 -0.51 0.50 -24.53
N ALA A 191 -1.76 0.94 -24.37
CA ALA A 191 -2.28 2.12 -25.06
C ALA A 191 -1.90 3.46 -24.38
N PHE A 192 -1.23 3.44 -23.22
CA PHE A 192 -0.99 4.62 -22.37
C PHE A 192 0.50 4.76 -22.03
N PRO A 193 1.34 5.27 -22.97
CA PRO A 193 2.79 5.37 -22.77
C PRO A 193 3.19 6.14 -21.50
N ASN A 194 2.48 7.23 -21.17
CA ASN A 194 2.78 8.02 -19.98
C ASN A 194 2.55 7.26 -18.67
N LEU A 195 1.60 6.33 -18.62
CA LEU A 195 1.40 5.44 -17.47
C LEU A 195 2.50 4.39 -17.37
N LYS A 196 2.94 3.82 -18.50
CA LYS A 196 4.10 2.89 -18.51
C LYS A 196 5.38 3.60 -18.05
N GLU A 197 5.59 4.84 -18.51
CA GLU A 197 6.70 5.67 -18.05
C GLU A 197 6.60 6.01 -16.56
N PHE A 198 5.41 6.30 -16.04
CA PHE A 198 5.18 6.49 -14.61
C PHE A 198 5.55 5.26 -13.79
N VAL A 199 5.06 4.07 -14.18
CA VAL A 199 5.37 2.80 -13.52
C VAL A 199 6.88 2.56 -13.51
N ALA A 200 7.54 2.69 -14.67
CA ALA A 200 8.99 2.53 -14.77
C ALA A 200 9.77 3.55 -13.92
N ARG A 201 9.31 4.80 -13.87
CA ARG A 201 9.90 5.86 -13.04
C ARG A 201 9.78 5.52 -11.55
N PHE A 202 8.61 5.07 -11.11
CA PHE A 202 8.36 4.70 -9.72
C PHE A 202 9.21 3.51 -9.30
N GLU A 203 9.26 2.44 -10.10
CA GLU A 203 10.10 1.26 -9.83
C GLU A 203 11.60 1.56 -9.90
N GLY A 204 11.98 2.56 -10.69
CA GLY A 204 13.35 3.07 -10.80
C GLY A 204 13.82 3.88 -9.60
N LEU A 205 12.93 4.30 -8.68
CA LEU A 205 13.32 5.00 -7.46
C LEU A 205 14.28 4.14 -6.65
N LYS A 206 15.46 4.66 -6.31
CA LYS A 206 16.55 3.90 -5.66
C LYS A 206 16.07 3.09 -4.44
N LYS A 207 15.26 3.70 -3.58
CA LYS A 207 14.70 3.06 -2.37
C LYS A 207 13.66 1.99 -2.69
N ILE A 208 12.80 2.23 -3.69
CA ILE A 208 11.81 1.24 -4.15
C ILE A 208 12.50 0.05 -4.82
N SER A 209 13.41 0.30 -5.77
CA SER A 209 14.18 -0.76 -6.44
C SER A 209 14.98 -1.62 -5.46
N ALA A 210 15.55 -1.02 -4.41
CA ALA A 210 16.23 -1.77 -3.36
C ALA A 210 15.25 -2.59 -2.52
N TYR A 211 14.07 -2.03 -2.21
CA TYR A 211 13.05 -2.71 -1.43
C TYR A 211 12.45 -3.91 -2.17
N THR A 212 12.10 -3.77 -3.46
CA THR A 212 11.50 -4.86 -4.26
C THR A 212 12.44 -6.06 -4.45
N LYS A 213 13.75 -5.84 -4.35
CA LYS A 213 14.78 -6.90 -4.37
C LYS A 213 15.07 -7.51 -3.00
N SER A 214 14.48 -6.98 -1.93
CA SER A 214 14.73 -7.44 -0.56
C SER A 214 13.76 -8.56 -0.15
N SER A 215 14.14 -9.37 0.84
CA SER A 215 13.28 -10.39 1.45
C SER A 215 12.05 -9.82 2.18
N ARG A 216 11.99 -8.50 2.39
CA ARG A 216 10.83 -7.81 2.97
C ARG A 216 9.73 -7.55 1.95
N PHE A 217 10.04 -7.59 0.66
CA PHE A 217 9.04 -7.38 -0.39
C PHE A 217 8.04 -8.54 -0.41
N LEU A 218 6.76 -8.20 -0.55
CA LEU A 218 5.66 -9.16 -0.58
C LEU A 218 4.90 -8.95 -1.90
N PRO A 219 5.27 -9.68 -2.97
CA PRO A 219 4.61 -9.58 -4.27
C PRO A 219 3.23 -10.26 -4.29
N GLY A 220 2.97 -11.17 -3.36
CA GLY A 220 1.70 -11.89 -3.27
C GLY A 220 1.57 -12.69 -1.97
N PRO A 221 0.40 -13.29 -1.72
CA PRO A 221 -0.83 -13.16 -2.51
C PRO A 221 -1.41 -11.73 -2.45
N LEU A 222 -2.14 -11.31 -3.50
CA LEU A 222 -2.74 -9.97 -3.59
C LEU A 222 -3.96 -9.83 -2.68
N PHE A 223 -4.79 -10.87 -2.64
CA PHE A 223 -6.05 -10.94 -1.92
C PHE A 223 -6.07 -12.09 -0.91
N LEU A 224 -7.08 -12.11 -0.05
CA LEU A 224 -7.28 -13.14 0.96
C LEU A 224 -7.56 -14.49 0.30
N LYS A 225 -7.34 -15.58 1.06
CA LYS A 225 -7.57 -16.97 0.60
C LYS A 225 -8.99 -17.23 0.07
N ILE A 226 -9.97 -16.43 0.51
CA ILE A 226 -11.38 -16.52 0.09
C ILE A 226 -11.67 -15.87 -1.28
N ALA A 227 -10.73 -15.11 -1.84
CA ALA A 227 -10.91 -14.52 -3.16
C ALA A 227 -10.84 -15.60 -4.25
N PHE A 228 -11.59 -15.41 -5.33
CA PHE A 228 -11.62 -16.27 -6.50
C PHE A 228 -10.47 -15.99 -7.48
N TRP A 229 -9.81 -14.83 -7.33
CA TRP A 229 -8.59 -14.48 -8.06
C TRP A 229 -7.59 -13.78 -7.13
N GLY A 230 -6.28 -13.93 -7.39
CA GLY A 230 -5.21 -13.27 -6.65
C GLY A 230 -5.00 -13.78 -5.22
N ASN A 231 -5.55 -14.95 -4.88
CA ASN A 231 -5.49 -15.55 -3.54
C ASN A 231 -4.27 -16.46 -3.30
N LYS A 232 -3.35 -16.56 -4.28
CA LYS A 232 -2.15 -17.37 -4.27
C LYS A 232 -0.94 -16.58 -4.72
#